data_AF-A0A915AJ95-F1
#
_entry.id   AF-A0A915AJ95-F1
#
_cell.length_a   1.000
_cell.length_b   1.000
_cell.length_c   1.000
_cell.angle_alpha   90.00
_cell.angle_beta   90.00
_cell.angle_gamma   90.00
#
_symmetry.space_group_name_H-M   'P 1'
#
loop_
_entity.id
_entity.type
_entity.pdbx_description
1 polymer ?
#
loop_
_entity_poly.entity_id
_entity_poly.type
_entity_poly.pdbx_seq_one_letter_code
_entity_poly.pdbx_strand_id
1 'polypeptide(L)'
;AFEYTSRLLQEEVDELEERAGITEIIWLTNWAKSHMRRSLLTVNRLITYAPSSSSSNSIVDALRGYCLRFGNGSFVCCDGGMQFGVQDVPEVWERVCSEAFVRRSQLPELRGARARLSELMGNAHILAPPERSLAQTVDQIQSLIVRILTRDDSDRLRLQTLGKDTLIEVVSAYDELALGKDGRLFLPCNAGIKHVISFLSEKAHLSRQINASLHRLQCDVENVRRDCIGELKLRDLTWQQGINLGELLSSLRRLQQVEASLRELLVGMWLHFDTNPTIYVMVDGRLSVPLEWV
;
A
#
# COMPACT_ATOMS: atom_id res chain seq x y z
N ALA A 1 -23.65 8.42 -19.79
CA ALA A 1 -23.66 7.02 -19.34
C ALA A 1 -22.48 6.69 -18.42
N PHE A 2 -21.23 6.93 -18.85
CA PHE A 2 -20.03 6.66 -18.04
C PHE A 2 -19.97 7.45 -16.71
N GLU A 3 -20.29 8.75 -16.76
CA GLU A 3 -20.32 9.62 -15.57
C GLU A 3 -21.43 9.23 -14.58
N TYR A 4 -22.60 8.83 -15.11
CA TYR A 4 -23.73 8.36 -14.30
C TYR A 4 -23.36 7.08 -13.52
N THR A 5 -22.71 6.11 -14.18
CA THR A 5 -22.23 4.89 -13.52
C THR A 5 -21.12 5.15 -12.51
N SER A 6 -20.26 6.15 -12.75
CA SER A 6 -19.26 6.60 -11.77
C SER A 6 -19.91 7.20 -10.53
N ARG A 7 -20.90 8.07 -10.71
CA ARG A 7 -21.59 8.72 -9.59
C ARG A 7 -22.34 7.71 -8.73
N LEU A 8 -23.09 6.79 -9.36
CA LEU A 8 -23.76 5.71 -8.64
C LEU A 8 -22.79 4.82 -7.87
N LEU A 9 -21.60 4.55 -8.41
CA LEU A 9 -20.59 3.76 -7.70
C LEU A 9 -20.09 4.49 -6.45
N GLN A 10 -19.88 5.81 -6.55
CA GLN A 10 -19.46 6.62 -5.41
C GLN A 10 -20.56 6.68 -4.34
N GLU A 11 -21.82 6.86 -4.73
CA GLU A 11 -22.97 6.83 -3.80
C GLU A 11 -23.02 5.52 -3.00
N GLU A 12 -22.74 4.37 -3.64
CA GLU A 12 -22.72 3.05 -2.99
C GLU A 12 -21.48 2.84 -2.08
N VAL A 13 -20.36 3.52 -2.39
CA VAL A 13 -19.18 3.54 -1.52
C VAL A 13 -19.50 4.34 -0.25
N ASP A 14 -20.01 5.57 -0.42
CA ASP A 14 -20.32 6.47 0.69
C ASP A 14 -21.35 5.86 1.64
N GLU A 15 -22.41 5.23 1.09
CA GLU A 15 -23.42 4.52 1.90
C GLU A 15 -22.79 3.40 2.74
N LEU A 16 -21.92 2.59 2.13
CA LEU A 16 -21.30 1.46 2.81
C LEU A 16 -20.30 1.92 3.88
N GLU A 17 -19.53 2.97 3.60
CA GLU A 17 -18.60 3.59 4.54
C GLU A 17 -19.35 4.13 5.77
N GLU A 18 -20.43 4.88 5.56
CA GLU A 18 -21.26 5.40 6.66
C GLU A 18 -21.91 4.26 7.46
N ARG A 19 -22.52 3.29 6.78
CA ARG A 19 -23.30 2.22 7.39
C ARG A 19 -22.44 1.25 8.21
N ALA A 20 -21.27 0.88 7.70
CA ALA A 20 -20.38 -0.07 8.35
C ALA A 20 -19.27 0.60 9.17
N GLY A 21 -19.09 1.92 9.05
CA GLY A 21 -17.98 2.65 9.66
C GLY A 21 -16.63 2.26 9.07
N ILE A 22 -16.57 1.96 7.77
CA ILE A 22 -15.34 1.62 7.06
C ILE A 22 -14.53 2.90 6.87
N THR A 23 -13.21 2.83 7.04
CA THR A 23 -12.36 4.02 6.92
C THR A 23 -12.04 4.38 5.47
N GLU A 24 -11.96 3.37 4.60
CA GLU A 24 -11.65 3.52 3.19
C GLU A 24 -11.96 2.22 2.43
N ILE A 25 -12.53 2.32 1.22
CA ILE A 25 -12.70 1.21 0.29
C ILE A 25 -11.66 1.26 -0.85
N ILE A 26 -10.82 0.22 -0.96
CA ILE A 26 -9.72 0.15 -1.94
C ILE A 26 -9.93 -0.99 -2.94
N TRP A 27 -9.70 -0.72 -4.21
CA TRP A 27 -9.71 -1.72 -5.28
C TRP A 27 -8.28 -2.05 -5.71
N LEU A 28 -7.81 -3.27 -5.42
CA LEU A 28 -6.43 -3.69 -5.69
C LEU A 28 -6.17 -4.06 -7.15
N THR A 29 -7.23 -4.22 -7.95
CA THR A 29 -7.15 -4.53 -9.36
C THR A 29 -8.20 -3.70 -10.10
N ASN A 30 -7.90 -3.35 -11.35
CA ASN A 30 -8.83 -2.59 -12.17
C ASN A 30 -9.98 -3.51 -12.63
N TRP A 31 -11.12 -3.42 -11.93
CA TRP A 31 -12.33 -4.16 -12.25
C TRP A 31 -13.31 -3.28 -13.03
N ALA A 32 -14.14 -3.90 -13.87
CA ALA A 32 -15.22 -3.17 -14.52
C ALA A 32 -16.20 -2.63 -13.45
N LYS A 33 -16.66 -1.38 -13.63
CA LYS A 33 -17.54 -0.68 -12.66
C LYS A 33 -18.80 -1.47 -12.29
N SER A 34 -19.34 -2.28 -13.22
CA SER A 34 -20.47 -3.18 -12.96
C SER A 34 -20.14 -4.28 -11.93
N HIS A 35 -18.93 -4.81 -11.95
CA HIS A 35 -18.44 -5.77 -10.96
C HIS A 35 -18.21 -5.09 -9.62
N MET A 36 -17.59 -3.91 -9.63
CA MET A 36 -17.38 -3.13 -8.40
C MET A 36 -18.70 -2.85 -7.68
N ARG A 37 -19.70 -2.35 -8.41
CA ARG A 37 -21.04 -2.08 -7.86
C ARG A 37 -21.71 -3.35 -7.33
N ARG A 38 -21.59 -4.47 -8.05
CA ARG A 38 -22.14 -5.76 -7.59
C ARG A 38 -21.51 -6.21 -6.27
N SER A 39 -20.20 -6.03 -6.11
CA SER A 39 -19.52 -6.38 -4.85
C SER A 39 -20.02 -5.52 -3.69
N LEU A 40 -20.14 -4.20 -3.87
CA LEU A 40 -20.68 -3.29 -2.85
C LEU A 40 -22.11 -3.68 -2.44
N LEU A 41 -22.98 -3.91 -3.42
CA LEU A 41 -24.36 -4.36 -3.18
C LEU A 41 -24.41 -5.69 -2.43
N THR A 42 -23.49 -6.61 -2.73
CA THR A 42 -23.38 -7.89 -2.02
C THR A 42 -22.97 -7.71 -0.56
N VAL A 43 -22.00 -6.83 -0.28
CA VAL A 43 -21.64 -6.49 1.12
C VAL A 43 -22.82 -5.85 1.84
N ASN A 44 -23.53 -4.92 1.19
CA ASN A 44 -24.73 -4.30 1.75
C ASN A 44 -25.81 -5.34 2.08
N ARG A 45 -25.99 -6.36 1.24
CA ARG A 45 -26.89 -7.49 1.51
C ARG A 45 -26.40 -8.34 2.69
N LEU A 46 -25.11 -8.65 2.77
CA LEU A 46 -24.55 -9.40 3.90
C LEU A 46 -24.82 -8.67 5.22
N ILE A 47 -24.64 -7.34 5.25
CA ILE A 47 -24.97 -6.53 6.43
C ILE A 47 -26.47 -6.61 6.72
N THR A 48 -27.35 -6.48 5.71
CA THR A 48 -28.81 -6.53 5.92
C THR A 48 -29.29 -7.88 6.46
N TYR A 49 -28.72 -8.98 5.97
CA TYR A 49 -29.17 -10.33 6.31
C TYR A 49 -28.33 -11.02 7.39
N ALA A 50 -27.36 -10.32 7.98
CA ALA A 50 -26.52 -10.88 9.05
C ALA A 50 -27.41 -11.33 10.23
N PRO A 51 -27.18 -12.55 10.78
CA PRO A 51 -28.01 -13.09 11.84
C PRO A 51 -27.95 -12.20 13.10
N SER A 52 -29.11 -11.71 13.54
CA SER A 52 -29.26 -10.73 14.63
C SER A 52 -29.14 -11.34 16.03
N SER A 53 -28.36 -12.42 16.19
CA SER A 53 -28.28 -13.18 17.44
C SER A 53 -27.57 -12.44 18.57
N SER A 54 -26.93 -11.31 18.27
CA SER A 54 -26.28 -10.40 19.21
C SER A 54 -26.81 -8.99 18.99
N SER A 55 -26.73 -8.12 20.00
CA SER A 55 -27.15 -6.70 19.93
C SER A 55 -26.40 -5.85 18.89
N SER A 56 -25.42 -6.42 18.19
CA SER A 56 -24.62 -5.79 17.14
C SER A 56 -24.45 -6.74 15.94
N ASN A 57 -24.36 -6.14 14.76
CA ASN A 57 -24.18 -6.85 13.50
C ASN A 57 -22.72 -7.26 13.36
N SER A 58 -22.43 -8.57 13.39
CA SER A 58 -21.06 -9.11 13.37
C SER A 58 -20.25 -8.67 12.15
N ILE A 59 -20.90 -8.46 11.00
CA ILE A 59 -20.26 -7.95 9.78
C ILE A 59 -19.86 -6.48 9.96
N VAL A 60 -20.75 -5.66 10.53
CA VAL A 60 -20.45 -4.25 10.82
C VAL A 60 -19.33 -4.14 11.85
N ASP A 61 -19.39 -4.93 12.92
CA ASP A 61 -18.36 -4.92 13.96
C ASP A 61 -16.99 -5.36 13.41
N ALA A 62 -17.00 -6.29 12.45
CA ALA A 62 -15.80 -6.72 11.76
C ALA A 62 -15.21 -5.60 10.88
N LEU A 63 -16.03 -4.81 10.20
CA LEU A 63 -15.59 -3.78 9.23
C LEU A 63 -15.28 -2.43 9.88
N ARG A 64 -15.91 -2.10 11.01
CA ARG A 64 -15.85 -0.79 11.64
C ARG A 64 -14.42 -0.39 12.04
N GLY A 65 -14.01 0.81 11.62
CA GLY A 65 -12.71 1.40 11.94
C GLY A 65 -11.56 0.81 11.11
N TYR A 66 -11.86 0.04 10.07
CA TYR A 66 -10.87 -0.60 9.22
C TYR A 66 -11.11 -0.33 7.73
N CYS A 67 -10.05 -0.51 6.93
CA CYS A 67 -10.12 -0.47 5.48
C CYS A 67 -10.70 -1.78 4.92
N LEU A 68 -11.57 -1.65 3.91
CA LEU A 68 -12.08 -2.77 3.12
C LEU A 68 -11.46 -2.75 1.73
N ARG A 69 -10.87 -3.88 1.32
CA ARG A 69 -10.21 -4.05 0.03
C ARG A 69 -10.94 -5.06 -0.82
N PHE A 70 -10.92 -4.85 -2.14
CA PHE A 70 -11.40 -5.83 -3.10
C PHE A 70 -10.25 -6.29 -3.98
N GLY A 71 -10.00 -7.61 -3.99
CA GLY A 71 -8.84 -8.20 -4.64
C GLY A 71 -9.00 -9.69 -4.94
N ASN A 72 -7.88 -10.41 -4.89
CA ASN A 72 -7.82 -11.86 -5.13
C ASN A 72 -7.83 -12.62 -3.79
N GLY A 73 -8.91 -13.34 -3.54
CA GLY A 73 -9.14 -14.07 -2.29
C GLY A 73 -9.58 -13.16 -1.14
N SER A 74 -10.16 -13.79 -0.11
CA SER A 74 -10.72 -13.11 1.07
C SER A 74 -9.96 -13.47 2.35
N PHE A 75 -9.55 -12.46 3.12
CA PHE A 75 -8.79 -12.62 4.36
C PHE A 75 -8.68 -11.33 5.18
N VAL A 76 -8.21 -11.44 6.41
CA VAL A 76 -7.78 -10.29 7.23
C VAL A 76 -6.36 -9.86 6.82
N CYS A 77 -6.19 -8.56 6.65
CA CYS A 77 -4.97 -7.93 6.14
C CYS A 77 -3.95 -7.61 7.25
N CYS A 78 -2.69 -7.38 6.88
CA CYS A 78 -1.59 -7.07 7.81
C CYS A 78 -1.78 -5.77 8.61
N ASP A 79 -2.63 -4.86 8.16
CA ASP A 79 -3.02 -3.63 8.86
C ASP A 79 -4.28 -3.81 9.74
N GLY A 80 -4.84 -5.01 9.80
CA GLY A 80 -6.11 -5.31 10.48
C GLY A 80 -7.36 -5.04 9.64
N GLY A 81 -7.18 -4.45 8.45
CA GLY A 81 -8.20 -4.34 7.42
C GLY A 81 -8.66 -5.69 6.89
N MET A 82 -9.52 -5.65 5.89
CA MET A 82 -10.03 -6.84 5.23
C MET A 82 -9.86 -6.76 3.75
N GLN A 83 -9.67 -7.91 3.13
CA GLN A 83 -9.81 -8.06 1.70
C GLN A 83 -10.94 -9.05 1.42
N PHE A 84 -11.80 -8.71 0.47
CA PHE A 84 -12.78 -9.59 -0.14
C PHE A 84 -12.34 -9.94 -1.57
N GLY A 85 -12.32 -11.23 -1.85
CA GLY A 85 -12.09 -11.76 -3.18
C GLY A 85 -13.29 -11.44 -4.06
N VAL A 86 -13.10 -10.69 -5.14
CA VAL A 86 -14.21 -10.29 -6.03
C VAL A 86 -14.90 -11.50 -6.68
N GLN A 87 -14.19 -12.62 -6.79
CA GLN A 87 -14.69 -13.89 -7.31
C GLN A 87 -15.17 -14.86 -6.21
N ASP A 88 -14.96 -14.51 -4.94
CA ASP A 88 -15.38 -15.35 -3.83
C ASP A 88 -16.89 -15.19 -3.60
N VAL A 89 -17.52 -16.26 -3.12
CA VAL A 89 -18.94 -16.25 -2.78
C VAL A 89 -19.19 -15.54 -1.43
N PRO A 90 -20.37 -14.94 -1.21
CA PRO A 90 -20.64 -14.12 -0.02
C PRO A 90 -20.41 -14.84 1.31
N GLU A 91 -20.60 -16.16 1.36
CA GLU A 91 -20.38 -17.01 2.54
C GLU A 91 -18.91 -17.04 2.96
N VAL A 92 -17.97 -16.85 2.02
CA VAL A 92 -16.55 -16.72 2.32
C VAL A 92 -16.28 -15.37 3.00
N TRP A 93 -16.91 -14.30 2.53
CA TRP A 93 -16.77 -12.96 3.14
C TRP A 93 -17.35 -12.95 4.57
N GLU A 94 -18.52 -13.57 4.76
CA GLU A 94 -19.12 -13.76 6.08
C GLU A 94 -18.19 -14.53 7.03
N ARG A 95 -17.58 -15.62 6.55
CA ARG A 95 -16.61 -16.38 7.34
C ARG A 95 -15.43 -15.52 7.76
N VAL A 96 -14.84 -14.75 6.84
CA VAL A 96 -13.71 -13.84 7.16
C VAL A 96 -14.14 -12.79 8.19
N CYS A 97 -15.36 -12.26 8.10
CA CYS A 97 -15.91 -11.36 9.10
C CYS A 97 -16.07 -12.02 10.48
N SER A 98 -16.55 -13.26 10.52
CA SER A 98 -16.70 -14.00 11.78
C SER A 98 -15.36 -14.32 12.45
N GLU A 99 -14.30 -14.55 11.67
CA GLU A 99 -12.96 -14.83 12.18
C GLU A 99 -12.15 -13.55 12.48
N ALA A 100 -12.66 -12.37 12.12
CA ALA A 100 -11.92 -11.11 12.12
C ALA A 100 -11.21 -10.81 13.43
N PHE A 101 -11.95 -10.91 14.54
CA PHE A 101 -11.45 -10.60 15.86
C PHE A 101 -10.30 -11.54 16.26
N VAL A 102 -10.48 -12.85 16.02
CA VAL A 102 -9.46 -13.87 16.30
C VAL A 102 -8.24 -13.66 15.42
N ARG A 103 -8.40 -13.37 14.12
CA ARG A 103 -7.27 -13.12 13.23
C ARG A 103 -6.50 -11.85 13.62
N ARG A 104 -7.20 -10.78 14.00
CA ARG A 104 -6.56 -9.52 14.45
C ARG A 104 -5.72 -9.70 15.72
N SER A 105 -5.98 -10.72 16.54
CA SER A 105 -5.11 -11.02 17.69
C SER A 105 -3.71 -11.46 17.27
N GLN A 106 -3.48 -11.77 15.98
CA GLN A 106 -2.16 -12.07 15.42
C GLN A 106 -1.38 -10.80 15.01
N LEU A 107 -1.96 -9.60 15.06
CA LEU A 107 -1.23 -8.36 14.75
C LEU A 107 0.00 -8.13 15.64
N PRO A 108 -0.06 -8.36 16.97
CA PRO A 108 1.14 -8.33 17.81
C PRO A 108 2.16 -9.42 17.42
N GLU A 109 1.72 -10.60 17.01
CA GLU A 109 2.60 -11.68 16.55
C GLU A 109 3.34 -11.28 15.28
N LEU A 110 2.66 -10.63 14.32
CA LEU A 110 3.29 -10.06 13.13
C LEU A 110 4.37 -9.05 13.50
N ARG A 111 4.08 -8.12 14.43
CA ARG A 111 5.05 -7.12 14.89
C ARG A 111 6.27 -7.79 15.54
N GLY A 112 6.04 -8.78 16.41
CA GLY A 112 7.10 -9.53 17.06
C GLY A 112 7.96 -10.33 16.08
N ALA A 113 7.32 -11.00 15.11
CA ALA A 113 8.02 -11.75 14.06
C ALA A 113 8.86 -10.83 13.17
N ARG A 114 8.33 -9.67 12.76
CA ARG A 114 9.08 -8.65 12.00
C ARG A 114 10.28 -8.13 12.76
N ALA A 115 10.12 -7.78 14.04
CA ALA A 115 11.21 -7.30 14.88
C ALA A 115 12.31 -8.35 15.04
N ARG A 116 11.93 -9.60 15.29
CA ARG A 116 12.87 -10.72 15.42
C ARG A 116 13.62 -11.00 14.12
N LEU A 117 12.93 -11.02 12.97
CA LEU A 117 13.59 -11.20 11.68
C LEU A 117 14.50 -10.01 11.36
N SER A 118 14.10 -8.79 11.69
CA SER A 118 14.91 -7.58 11.53
C SER A 118 16.25 -7.73 12.28
N GLU A 119 16.22 -8.13 13.55
CA GLU A 119 17.42 -8.36 14.37
C GLU A 119 18.33 -9.45 13.77
N LEU A 120 17.75 -10.57 13.35
CA LEU A 120 18.48 -11.66 12.69
C LEU A 120 19.14 -11.24 11.37
N MET A 121 18.62 -10.19 10.74
CA MET A 121 19.10 -9.63 9.47
C MET A 121 19.86 -8.31 9.68
N GLY A 122 20.36 -8.04 10.89
CA GLY A 122 21.20 -6.87 11.16
C GLY A 122 20.44 -5.55 11.17
N ASN A 123 19.23 -5.56 11.72
CA ASN A 123 18.27 -4.45 11.74
C ASN A 123 17.78 -4.04 10.33
N ALA A 124 17.65 -5.02 9.43
CA ALA A 124 17.02 -4.80 8.13
C ALA A 124 15.55 -4.32 8.29
N HIS A 125 15.07 -3.51 7.34
CA HIS A 125 13.67 -3.10 7.33
C HIS A 125 12.79 -4.21 6.74
N ILE A 126 12.13 -4.97 7.60
CA ILE A 126 11.23 -6.05 7.19
C ILE A 126 9.86 -5.46 6.85
N LEU A 127 9.47 -5.52 5.59
CA LEU A 127 8.17 -5.09 5.09
C LEU A 127 7.09 -6.15 5.33
N ALA A 128 5.89 -5.66 5.65
CA ALA A 128 4.65 -6.42 5.60
C ALA A 128 3.63 -5.52 4.92
N PRO A 129 3.46 -5.64 3.58
CA PRO A 129 2.50 -4.81 2.85
C PRO A 129 1.11 -4.91 3.48
N PRO A 130 0.41 -3.79 3.69
CA PRO A 130 -0.84 -3.75 4.44
C PRO A 130 -1.89 -4.68 3.84
N GLU A 131 -1.97 -4.76 2.52
CA GLU A 131 -2.93 -5.55 1.76
C GLU A 131 -2.72 -7.07 1.82
N ARG A 132 -1.57 -7.57 2.32
CA ARG A 132 -1.32 -9.01 2.39
C ARG A 132 -2.10 -9.70 3.50
N SER A 133 -2.34 -11.00 3.33
CA SER A 133 -2.96 -11.84 4.37
C SER A 133 -2.09 -11.87 5.62
N LEU A 134 -2.68 -11.49 6.76
CA LEU A 134 -2.03 -11.45 8.06
C LEU A 134 -1.51 -12.84 8.45
N ALA A 135 -2.39 -13.84 8.42
CA ALA A 135 -2.04 -15.21 8.82
C ALA A 135 -0.89 -15.77 7.96
N GLN A 136 -0.99 -15.64 6.64
CA GLN A 136 0.05 -16.13 5.73
C GLN A 136 1.38 -15.38 5.93
N THR A 137 1.34 -14.06 6.13
CA THR A 137 2.56 -13.26 6.33
C THR A 137 3.26 -13.63 7.63
N VAL A 138 2.49 -13.85 8.71
CA VAL A 138 3.04 -14.35 9.99
C VAL A 138 3.73 -15.70 9.79
N ASP A 139 3.05 -16.66 9.16
CA ASP A 139 3.59 -18.00 8.92
C ASP A 139 4.86 -17.96 8.05
N GLN A 140 4.87 -17.13 7.00
CA GLN A 140 6.01 -16.96 6.10
C GLN A 140 7.24 -16.40 6.83
N ILE A 141 7.05 -15.34 7.62
CA ILE A 141 8.14 -14.73 8.39
C ILE A 141 8.66 -15.72 9.45
N GLN A 142 7.76 -16.40 10.17
CA GLN A 142 8.14 -17.39 11.17
C GLN A 142 8.91 -18.57 10.56
N SER A 143 8.48 -19.07 9.40
CA SER A 143 9.19 -20.14 8.68
C SER A 143 10.63 -19.75 8.35
N LEU A 144 10.84 -18.52 7.86
CA LEU A 144 12.17 -18.01 7.57
C LEU A 144 13.02 -17.84 8.84
N ILE A 145 12.43 -17.31 9.92
CA ILE A 145 13.10 -17.18 11.23
C ILE A 145 13.62 -18.53 11.72
N VAL A 146 12.76 -19.56 11.73
CA VAL A 146 13.16 -20.91 12.17
C VAL A 146 14.32 -21.43 11.34
N ARG A 147 14.27 -21.25 10.01
CA ARG A 147 15.36 -21.67 9.10
C ARG A 147 16.67 -20.97 9.42
N ILE A 148 16.66 -19.66 9.69
CA ILE A 148 17.85 -18.90 10.07
C ILE A 148 18.41 -19.40 11.40
N LEU A 149 17.56 -19.64 12.40
CA LEU A 149 17.99 -20.05 13.74
C LEU A 149 18.60 -21.45 13.79
N THR A 150 18.29 -22.32 12.82
CA THR A 150 18.92 -23.64 12.70
C THR A 150 20.31 -23.60 12.05
N ARG A 151 20.80 -22.43 11.64
CA ARG A 151 22.14 -22.28 11.05
C ARG A 151 23.20 -22.02 12.12
N ASP A 152 24.44 -22.29 11.76
CA ASP A 152 25.60 -21.97 12.59
C ASP A 152 25.80 -20.46 12.77
N ASP A 153 26.62 -20.08 13.74
CA ASP A 153 26.92 -18.67 14.06
C ASP A 153 27.54 -17.91 12.89
N SER A 154 28.31 -18.59 12.04
CA SER A 154 28.97 -17.97 10.89
C SER A 154 27.94 -17.51 9.85
N ASP A 155 26.99 -18.38 9.49
CA ASP A 155 25.91 -18.03 8.58
C ASP A 155 25.01 -16.93 9.15
N ARG A 156 24.70 -16.99 10.45
CA ARG A 156 23.90 -15.94 11.11
C ARG A 156 24.60 -14.60 11.11
N LEU A 157 25.90 -14.56 11.41
CA LEU A 157 26.70 -13.34 11.37
C LEU A 157 26.78 -12.76 9.93
N ARG A 158 26.90 -13.63 8.92
CA ARG A 158 26.87 -13.20 7.51
C ARG A 158 25.53 -12.59 7.13
N LEU A 159 24.41 -13.20 7.53
CA LEU A 159 23.08 -12.64 7.31
C LEU A 159 22.91 -11.27 7.96
N GLN A 160 23.36 -11.11 9.22
CA GLN A 160 23.33 -9.82 9.91
C GLN A 160 24.16 -8.76 9.17
N THR A 161 25.37 -9.12 8.74
CA THR A 161 26.27 -8.18 8.05
C THR A 161 25.71 -7.77 6.70
N LEU A 162 25.20 -8.72 5.91
CA LEU A 162 24.71 -8.46 4.56
C LEU A 162 23.33 -7.80 4.53
N GLY A 163 22.45 -8.18 5.47
CA GLY A 163 21.09 -7.68 5.59
C GLY A 163 20.98 -6.26 6.16
N LYS A 164 22.02 -5.76 6.83
CA LYS A 164 22.03 -4.42 7.41
C LYS A 164 21.66 -3.34 6.38
N ASP A 165 20.78 -2.42 6.80
CA ASP A 165 20.27 -1.29 6.02
C ASP A 165 19.59 -1.68 4.70
N THR A 166 19.13 -2.93 4.58
CA THR A 166 18.36 -3.39 3.41
C THR A 166 16.86 -3.36 3.68
N LEU A 167 16.09 -3.33 2.58
CA LEU A 167 14.64 -3.41 2.59
C LEU A 167 14.23 -4.81 2.16
N ILE A 168 13.58 -5.57 3.04
CA ILE A 168 13.30 -7.00 2.80
C ILE A 168 11.81 -7.26 2.88
N GLU A 169 11.28 -7.97 1.90
CA GLU A 169 9.91 -8.49 1.91
C GLU A 169 9.96 -10.01 1.87
N VAL A 170 9.37 -10.66 2.86
CA VAL A 170 9.24 -12.12 2.85
C VAL A 170 8.07 -12.49 1.94
N VAL A 171 8.32 -13.37 0.97
CA VAL A 171 7.36 -13.75 -0.06
C VAL A 171 7.03 -15.24 0.00
N SER A 172 6.10 -15.67 -0.85
CA SER A 172 5.60 -17.04 -0.82
C SER A 172 6.68 -18.04 -1.21
N ALA A 173 6.42 -19.31 -0.94
CA ALA A 173 7.32 -20.41 -1.28
C ALA A 173 7.48 -20.64 -2.80
N TYR A 174 6.61 -20.04 -3.61
CA TYR A 174 6.60 -20.16 -5.07
C TYR A 174 7.33 -18.99 -5.76
N ASP A 175 7.65 -17.95 -5.00
CA ASP A 175 8.40 -16.80 -5.52
C ASP A 175 9.90 -17.09 -5.55
N GLU A 176 10.65 -16.25 -6.26
CA GLU A 176 12.10 -16.35 -6.39
C GLU A 176 12.82 -15.28 -5.57
N LEU A 177 14.11 -15.51 -5.31
CA LEU A 177 14.99 -14.48 -4.76
C LEU A 177 15.18 -13.37 -5.80
N ALA A 178 14.68 -12.17 -5.52
CA ALA A 178 14.66 -11.08 -6.49
C ALA A 178 14.93 -9.71 -5.85
N LEU A 179 15.51 -8.81 -6.65
CA LEU A 179 15.65 -7.39 -6.32
C LEU A 179 14.60 -6.61 -7.11
N GLY A 180 13.68 -5.97 -6.41
CA GLY A 180 12.68 -5.06 -6.96
C GLY A 180 13.31 -3.76 -7.49
N LYS A 181 12.61 -3.12 -8.43
CA LYS A 181 13.01 -1.81 -8.97
C LYS A 181 13.00 -0.71 -7.93
N ASP A 182 12.24 -0.90 -6.86
CA ASP A 182 12.13 -0.03 -5.70
C ASP A 182 13.13 -0.36 -4.59
N GLY A 183 14.09 -1.25 -4.85
CA GLY A 183 15.14 -1.61 -3.91
C GLY A 183 14.72 -2.65 -2.87
N ARG A 184 13.50 -3.21 -2.94
CA ARG A 184 13.07 -4.33 -2.10
C ARG A 184 13.79 -5.63 -2.47
N LEU A 185 14.22 -6.37 -1.47
CA LEU A 185 14.74 -7.73 -1.60
C LEU A 185 13.63 -8.72 -1.26
N PHE A 186 13.16 -9.47 -2.25
CA PHE A 186 12.14 -10.49 -2.09
C PHE A 186 12.80 -11.81 -1.65
N LEU A 187 12.44 -12.29 -0.45
CA LEU A 187 12.97 -13.52 0.12
C LEU A 187 11.86 -14.56 0.29
N PRO A 188 11.85 -15.65 -0.51
CA PRO A 188 10.89 -16.74 -0.32
C PRO A 188 11.02 -17.35 1.06
N CYS A 189 9.89 -17.59 1.73
CA CYS A 189 9.87 -18.13 3.09
C CYS A 189 10.55 -19.51 3.23
N ASN A 190 10.64 -20.26 2.13
CA ASN A 190 11.26 -21.58 2.05
C ASN A 190 12.71 -21.56 1.50
N ALA A 191 13.26 -20.38 1.18
CA ALA A 191 14.57 -20.28 0.56
C ALA A 191 15.67 -20.93 1.40
N GLY A 192 16.60 -21.63 0.75
CA GLY A 192 17.79 -22.18 1.41
C GLY A 192 18.69 -21.05 1.89
N ILE A 193 19.07 -21.05 3.18
CA ILE A 193 19.82 -19.92 3.76
C ILE A 193 21.16 -19.66 3.06
N LYS A 194 21.84 -20.68 2.54
CA LYS A 194 23.05 -20.50 1.72
C LYS A 194 22.77 -19.72 0.42
N HIS A 195 21.63 -19.95 -0.23
CA HIS A 195 21.19 -19.19 -1.40
C HIS A 195 20.82 -17.76 -1.01
N VAL A 196 20.15 -17.56 0.14
CA VAL A 196 19.87 -16.22 0.68
C VAL A 196 21.17 -15.44 0.90
N ILE A 197 22.17 -16.06 1.53
CA ILE A 197 23.48 -15.43 1.76
C ILE A 197 24.17 -15.06 0.43
N SER A 198 24.17 -15.97 -0.56
CA SER A 198 24.76 -15.69 -1.89
C SER A 198 24.06 -14.51 -2.55
N PHE A 199 22.72 -14.53 -2.56
CA PHE A 199 21.89 -13.47 -3.11
C PHE A 199 22.15 -12.12 -2.43
N LEU A 200 22.21 -12.08 -1.09
CA LEU A 200 22.49 -10.83 -0.37
C LEU A 200 23.91 -10.33 -0.63
N SER A 201 24.89 -11.23 -0.77
CA SER A 201 26.26 -10.87 -1.13
C SER A 201 26.31 -10.14 -2.47
N GLU A 202 25.49 -10.59 -3.43
CA GLU A 202 25.41 -10.01 -4.76
C GLU A 202 24.54 -8.75 -4.85
N LYS A 203 23.40 -8.70 -4.14
CA LYS A 203 22.34 -7.71 -4.39
C LYS A 203 22.12 -6.70 -3.28
N ALA A 204 22.59 -6.92 -2.06
CA ALA A 204 22.31 -6.02 -0.93
C ALA A 204 22.87 -4.61 -1.15
N HIS A 205 24.04 -4.47 -1.79
CA HIS A 205 24.61 -3.15 -2.11
C HIS A 205 23.76 -2.39 -3.13
N LEU A 206 23.21 -3.07 -4.13
CA LEU A 206 22.31 -2.48 -5.13
C LEU A 206 20.99 -2.04 -4.48
N SER A 207 20.40 -2.88 -3.62
CA SER A 207 19.22 -2.51 -2.82
C SER A 207 19.46 -1.22 -2.04
N ARG A 208 20.58 -1.14 -1.30
CA ARG A 208 20.97 0.09 -0.57
C ARG A 208 21.14 1.30 -1.48
N GLN A 209 21.79 1.13 -2.63
CA GLN A 209 21.99 2.22 -3.59
C GLN A 209 20.66 2.74 -4.15
N ILE A 210 19.75 1.85 -4.52
CA ILE A 210 18.41 2.21 -5.03
C ILE A 210 17.63 2.93 -3.95
N ASN A 211 17.58 2.38 -2.73
CA ASN A 211 16.87 2.98 -1.60
C ASN A 211 17.41 4.37 -1.26
N ALA A 212 18.73 4.54 -1.21
CA ALA A 212 19.36 5.83 -0.98
C ALA A 212 19.05 6.84 -2.09
N SER A 213 18.99 6.39 -3.35
CA SER A 213 18.67 7.25 -4.50
C SER A 213 17.20 7.67 -4.49
N LEU A 214 16.28 6.75 -4.20
CA LEU A 214 14.85 7.04 -4.06
C LEU A 214 14.59 7.99 -2.90
N HIS A 215 15.23 7.78 -1.75
CA HIS A 215 15.11 8.70 -0.60
C HIS A 215 15.60 10.10 -0.95
N ARG A 216 16.76 10.23 -1.64
CA ARG A 216 17.26 11.53 -2.11
C ARG A 216 16.27 12.19 -3.06
N LEU A 217 15.74 11.44 -4.03
CA LEU A 217 14.77 11.95 -4.98
C LEU A 217 13.49 12.45 -4.29
N GLN A 218 13.02 11.74 -3.27
CA GLN A 218 11.87 12.15 -2.47
C GLN A 218 12.17 13.43 -1.68
N CYS A 219 13.34 13.55 -1.07
CA CYS A 219 13.77 14.80 -0.42
C CYS A 219 13.84 15.96 -1.40
N ASP A 220 14.39 15.75 -2.60
CA ASP A 220 14.48 16.77 -3.64
C ASP A 220 13.09 17.23 -4.09
N VAL A 221 12.15 16.30 -4.31
CA VAL A 221 10.75 16.62 -4.64
C VAL A 221 10.10 17.47 -3.55
N GLU A 222 10.22 17.10 -2.27
CA GLU A 222 9.62 17.87 -1.18
C GLU A 222 10.27 19.24 -0.98
N ASN A 223 11.58 19.36 -1.23
CA ASN A 223 12.28 20.64 -1.18
C ASN A 223 11.79 21.56 -2.31
N VAL A 224 11.79 21.09 -3.55
CA VAL A 224 11.32 21.86 -4.70
C VAL A 224 9.82 22.19 -4.56
N ARG A 225 9.01 21.28 -4.01
CA ARG A 225 7.60 21.55 -3.66
C ARG A 225 7.50 22.76 -2.73
N ARG A 226 8.28 22.78 -1.65
CA ARG A 226 8.28 23.86 -0.67
C ARG A 226 8.68 25.19 -1.31
N ASP A 227 9.70 25.16 -2.16
CA ASP A 227 10.18 26.33 -2.91
C ASP A 227 9.10 26.85 -3.87
N CYS A 228 8.45 25.96 -4.64
CA CYS A 228 7.32 26.32 -5.50
C CYS A 228 6.18 26.98 -4.71
N ILE A 229 5.79 26.40 -3.57
CA ILE A 229 4.73 26.96 -2.72
C ILE A 229 5.10 28.36 -2.24
N GLY A 230 6.35 28.56 -1.80
CA GLY A 230 6.83 29.85 -1.32
C GLY A 230 6.94 30.91 -2.42
N GLU A 231 7.60 30.58 -3.52
CA GLU A 231 7.88 31.52 -4.62
C GLU A 231 6.64 31.90 -5.41
N LEU A 232 5.73 30.95 -5.65
CA LEU A 232 4.48 31.17 -6.39
C LEU A 232 3.31 31.54 -5.48
N LYS A 233 3.54 31.58 -4.16
CA LYS A 233 2.52 31.88 -3.13
C LYS A 233 1.29 30.97 -3.27
N LEU A 234 1.51 29.69 -3.55
CA LEU A 234 0.44 28.70 -3.61
C LEU A 234 -0.11 28.44 -2.21
N ARG A 235 -1.37 27.98 -2.12
CA ARG A 235 -1.92 27.47 -0.85
C ARG A 235 -1.40 26.08 -0.53
N ASP A 236 -1.32 25.22 -1.53
CA ASP A 236 -0.76 23.88 -1.43
C ASP A 236 -0.39 23.36 -2.83
N LEU A 237 0.47 22.35 -2.86
CA LEU A 237 0.84 21.60 -4.04
C LEU A 237 0.84 20.13 -3.67
N THR A 238 0.03 19.33 -4.37
CA THR A 238 -0.11 17.89 -4.16
C THR A 238 0.06 17.11 -5.46
N TRP A 239 0.04 15.79 -5.39
CA TRP A 239 0.12 14.92 -6.56
C TRP A 239 -0.61 13.61 -6.32
N GLN A 240 -0.94 12.92 -7.41
CA GLN A 240 -1.53 11.59 -7.41
C GLN A 240 -0.59 10.58 -6.72
N GLN A 241 -1.15 9.66 -5.92
CA GLN A 241 -0.34 8.60 -5.33
C GLN A 241 0.26 7.68 -6.40
N GLY A 242 1.51 7.24 -6.20
CA GLY A 242 2.21 6.37 -7.13
C GLY A 242 2.80 7.08 -8.36
N ILE A 243 2.75 8.41 -8.41
CA ILE A 243 3.36 9.20 -9.48
C ILE A 243 4.87 8.98 -9.57
N ASN A 244 5.43 9.04 -10.79
CA ASN A 244 6.86 8.93 -11.00
C ASN A 244 7.57 10.18 -10.44
N LEU A 245 8.34 10.00 -9.37
CA LEU A 245 9.03 11.12 -8.70
C LEU A 245 10.04 11.84 -9.60
N GLY A 246 10.64 11.16 -10.59
CA GLY A 246 11.58 11.79 -11.51
C GLY A 246 10.89 12.74 -12.49
N GLU A 247 9.74 12.32 -13.01
CA GLU A 247 8.89 13.15 -13.89
C GLU A 247 8.25 14.29 -13.11
N LEU A 248 7.78 14.01 -11.88
CA LEU A 248 7.26 15.02 -10.97
C LEU A 248 8.32 16.07 -10.60
N LEU A 249 9.56 15.66 -10.31
CA LEU A 249 10.63 16.60 -10.02
C LEU A 249 10.94 17.50 -11.22
N SER A 250 10.95 16.94 -12.43
CA SER A 250 11.16 17.69 -13.66
C SER A 250 10.03 18.70 -13.89
N SER A 251 8.80 18.28 -13.62
CA SER A 251 7.58 19.10 -13.62
C SER A 251 7.68 20.26 -12.64
N LEU A 252 7.99 19.98 -11.37
CA LEU A 252 8.15 20.99 -10.34
C LEU A 252 9.24 22.02 -10.70
N ARG A 253 10.36 21.57 -11.28
CA ARG A 253 11.41 22.48 -11.77
C ARG A 253 10.95 23.37 -12.91
N ARG A 254 10.11 22.87 -13.84
CA ARG A 254 9.46 23.71 -14.86
C ARG A 254 8.54 24.73 -14.22
N LEU A 255 7.78 24.33 -13.19
CA LEU A 255 6.89 25.23 -12.46
C LEU A 255 7.66 26.38 -11.79
N GLN A 256 8.87 26.14 -11.28
CA GLN A 256 9.73 27.20 -10.74
C GLN A 256 10.20 28.21 -11.80
N GLN A 257 10.17 27.85 -13.09
CA GLN A 257 10.70 28.66 -14.19
C GLN A 257 9.59 29.37 -14.99
N VAL A 258 8.34 29.34 -14.52
CA VAL A 258 7.23 29.99 -15.22
C VAL A 258 7.37 31.51 -15.28
N GLU A 259 6.85 32.07 -16.38
CA GLU A 259 6.84 33.49 -16.67
C GLU A 259 6.05 34.29 -15.61
N ALA A 260 6.41 35.55 -15.41
CA ALA A 260 5.82 36.42 -14.39
C ALA A 260 4.29 36.56 -14.52
N SER A 261 3.77 36.59 -15.75
CA SER A 261 2.33 36.64 -16.03
C SER A 261 1.58 35.44 -15.44
N LEU A 262 2.13 34.23 -15.58
CA LEU A 262 1.54 33.02 -15.02
C LEU A 262 1.71 32.96 -13.51
N ARG A 263 2.84 33.47 -12.96
CA ARG A 263 3.04 33.55 -11.50
C ARG A 263 1.93 34.31 -10.81
N GLU A 264 1.49 35.43 -11.38
CA GLU A 264 0.42 36.24 -10.81
C GLU A 264 -0.93 35.50 -10.79
N LEU A 265 -1.21 34.68 -11.82
CA LEU A 265 -2.43 33.87 -11.89
C LEU A 265 -2.45 32.71 -10.88
N LEU A 266 -1.28 32.21 -10.48
CA LEU A 266 -1.15 31.08 -9.57
C LEU A 266 -1.27 31.46 -8.08
N VAL A 267 -1.19 32.75 -7.75
CA VAL A 267 -1.21 33.22 -6.36
C VAL A 267 -2.49 32.75 -5.65
N GLY A 268 -2.31 32.05 -4.53
CA GLY A 268 -3.41 31.56 -3.70
C GLY A 268 -4.15 30.34 -4.25
N MET A 269 -3.69 29.74 -5.36
CA MET A 269 -4.27 28.51 -5.91
C MET A 269 -3.79 27.26 -5.16
N TRP A 270 -4.57 26.18 -5.27
CA TRP A 270 -4.15 24.83 -4.91
C TRP A 270 -3.85 24.05 -6.19
N LEU A 271 -2.66 23.45 -6.28
CA LEU A 271 -2.25 22.66 -7.44
C LEU A 271 -2.21 21.16 -7.11
N HIS A 272 -2.56 20.35 -8.10
CA HIS A 272 -2.47 18.90 -8.04
C HIS A 272 -1.83 18.34 -9.31
N PHE A 273 -0.72 17.61 -9.20
CA PHE A 273 -0.15 16.89 -10.35
C PHE A 273 -0.81 15.53 -10.54
N ASP A 274 -1.26 15.27 -11.76
CA ASP A 274 -1.92 14.04 -12.16
C ASP A 274 -1.24 13.45 -13.41
N THR A 275 -1.40 12.15 -13.61
CA THR A 275 -1.03 11.46 -14.85
C THR A 275 -2.04 11.70 -15.98
N ASN A 276 -3.22 12.25 -15.67
CA ASN A 276 -4.20 12.68 -16.67
C ASN A 276 -3.61 13.80 -17.55
N PRO A 277 -3.62 13.67 -18.89
CA PRO A 277 -3.04 14.66 -19.80
C PRO A 277 -3.79 16.00 -19.89
N THR A 278 -4.96 16.12 -19.27
CA THR A 278 -5.80 17.32 -19.36
C THR A 278 -5.76 18.16 -18.08
N ILE A 279 -5.82 19.49 -18.23
CA ILE A 279 -5.95 20.42 -17.12
C ILE A 279 -7.44 20.54 -16.77
N TYR A 280 -7.80 20.34 -15.50
CA TYR A 280 -9.17 20.47 -15.03
C TYR A 280 -9.23 20.89 -13.55
N VAL A 281 -10.38 21.39 -13.12
CA VAL A 281 -10.63 21.72 -11.72
C VAL A 281 -11.26 20.51 -11.02
N MET A 282 -10.67 20.09 -9.92
CA MET A 282 -11.16 19.01 -9.06
C MET A 282 -12.37 19.47 -8.25
N VAL A 283 -13.16 18.52 -7.73
CA VAL A 283 -14.36 18.81 -6.94
C VAL A 283 -14.09 19.58 -5.65
N ASP A 284 -12.86 19.49 -5.12
CA ASP A 284 -12.40 20.22 -3.94
C ASP A 284 -11.78 21.60 -4.28
N GLY A 285 -11.86 22.02 -5.55
CA GLY A 285 -11.37 23.31 -6.03
C GLY A 285 -9.88 23.35 -6.37
N ARG A 286 -9.15 22.22 -6.29
CA ARG A 286 -7.76 22.14 -6.76
C ARG A 286 -7.69 22.19 -8.29
N LEU A 287 -6.68 22.86 -8.83
CA LEU A 287 -6.37 22.78 -10.26
C LEU A 287 -5.46 21.57 -10.51
N SER A 288 -6.00 20.57 -11.21
CA SER A 288 -5.24 19.42 -11.69
C SER A 288 -4.47 19.78 -12.95
N VAL A 289 -3.18 19.44 -12.96
CA VAL A 289 -2.25 19.68 -14.06
C VAL A 289 -1.52 18.38 -14.42
N PRO A 290 -1.33 18.08 -15.71
CA PRO A 290 -0.55 16.91 -16.13
C PRO A 290 0.90 17.05 -15.68
N LEU A 291 1.67 15.95 -15.69
CA LEU A 291 3.12 16.04 -15.52
C LEU A 291 3.78 16.82 -16.66
N GLU A 292 3.38 16.58 -17.90
CA GLU A 292 3.92 17.31 -19.07
C GLU A 292 2.89 18.33 -19.57
N TRP A 293 2.81 19.49 -18.89
CA TRP A 293 2.12 20.65 -19.45
C TRP A 293 3.08 21.42 -20.36
N VAL A 294 2.57 21.81 -21.52
CA VAL A 294 3.22 22.69 -22.49
C VAL A 294 2.85 24.13 -22.18
#